data_AF-A0A8C6NUJ8-F1
#
_entry.id   AF-A0A8C6NUJ8-F1
#
_cell.length_a   1.000
_cell.length_b   1.000
_cell.length_c   1.000
_cell.angle_alpha   90.00
_cell.angle_beta   90.00
_cell.angle_gamma   90.00
#
_symmetry.space_group_name_H-M   'P 1'
#
loop_
_entity.id
_entity.type
_entity.pdbx_description
1 polymer ?
#
loop_
_entity_poly.entity_id
_entity_poly.type
_entity_poly.pdbx_seq_one_letter_code
_entity_poly.pdbx_strand_id
1 'polypeptide(L)'
;TVVVTSSRVTWDIKGTVMFFVTSYTKEIKAIARQMFTALTDLENVGIVHMNIKAENIIIQDEFEPFKVKLTGFGEAGKTSKLSQMAIPKNCGYGAPEIFLQCQLDEKVAIWSVGMTLAFIFLGHPLYPTCCDYEKYLDQGQCTDHFFTPDSDWSLQTPEDLNSLRCLLFEVDAEENYYDDFEEVIAFIDLLEKMIALNPEDRLSPAEALNHRFVREDFSPTTKEENPT
;
A
#
# COMPACT_ATOMS: atom_id res chain seq x y z
N THR A 1 -12.65 2.40 -33.66
CA THR A 1 -13.80 1.50 -33.90
C THR A 1 -13.70 0.27 -33.02
N VAL A 2 -14.30 0.33 -31.83
CA VAL A 2 -15.02 -0.78 -31.15
C VAL A 2 -16.11 -0.09 -30.35
N VAL A 3 -17.35 -0.51 -30.55
CA VAL A 3 -18.58 0.05 -30.00
C VAL A 3 -19.42 -1.13 -29.46
N VAL A 4 -19.85 -1.03 -28.20
CA VAL A 4 -21.07 -1.61 -27.54
C VAL A 4 -21.00 -3.13 -27.24
N THR A 5 -21.31 -3.62 -26.02
CA THR A 5 -22.66 -3.71 -25.40
C THR A 5 -22.72 -3.57 -23.87
N SER A 6 -23.72 -2.80 -23.42
CA SER A 6 -24.49 -2.83 -22.15
C SER A 6 -23.77 -3.07 -20.81
N SER A 7 -23.80 -2.02 -19.97
CA SER A 7 -23.67 -2.03 -18.51
C SER A 7 -22.38 -2.64 -17.94
N ARG A 8 -21.29 -1.88 -18.00
CA ARG A 8 -20.13 -1.94 -17.08
C ARG A 8 -19.30 -0.70 -17.33
N VAL A 9 -19.48 0.31 -16.48
CA VAL A 9 -18.52 1.41 -16.42
C VAL A 9 -17.35 0.87 -15.62
N THR A 10 -16.25 0.58 -16.30
CA THR A 10 -14.97 0.21 -15.67
C THR A 10 -14.28 1.49 -15.25
N TRP A 11 -14.30 1.82 -13.96
CA TRP A 11 -13.58 2.98 -13.43
C TRP A 11 -12.16 2.57 -13.02
N ASP A 12 -11.17 3.29 -13.55
CA ASP A 12 -9.79 3.29 -13.05
C ASP A 12 -9.74 4.17 -11.79
N ILE A 13 -9.06 3.71 -10.75
CA ILE A 13 -8.87 4.45 -9.49
C ILE A 13 -8.28 5.85 -9.74
N LYS A 14 -7.51 6.06 -10.84
CA LYS A 14 -7.00 7.38 -11.25
C LYS A 14 -8.09 8.42 -11.55
N GLY A 15 -9.28 8.00 -11.99
CA GLY A 15 -10.34 8.92 -12.43
C GLY A 15 -11.24 9.43 -11.31
N THR A 16 -11.34 8.70 -10.21
CA THR A 16 -12.37 8.92 -9.17
C THR A 16 -11.90 9.80 -8.01
N VAL A 17 -10.60 9.84 -7.73
CA VAL A 17 -10.05 10.43 -6.49
C VAL A 17 -9.92 11.96 -6.52
N MET A 18 -10.26 12.62 -7.63
CA MET A 18 -9.95 14.06 -7.79
C MET A 18 -10.97 15.05 -7.20
N PHE A 19 -12.11 14.66 -6.60
CA PHE A 19 -13.17 15.68 -6.38
C PHE A 19 -13.96 15.78 -5.07
N PHE A 20 -13.92 14.89 -4.07
CA PHE A 20 -14.72 15.14 -2.85
C PHE A 20 -14.05 14.66 -1.55
N VAL A 21 -13.53 15.62 -0.78
CA VAL A 21 -13.13 15.48 0.63
C VAL A 21 -14.40 15.24 1.45
N THR A 22 -14.67 14.00 1.86
CA THR A 22 -15.46 13.64 3.08
C THR A 22 -15.67 12.13 3.36
N SER A 23 -15.14 11.14 2.59
CA SER A 23 -15.31 9.72 3.01
C SER A 23 -14.28 8.68 2.52
N TYR A 24 -13.06 9.06 2.12
CA TYR A 24 -12.10 8.12 1.51
C TYR A 24 -11.69 6.91 2.36
N THR A 25 -11.83 6.96 3.69
CA THR A 25 -11.37 5.88 4.58
C THR A 25 -12.18 4.60 4.42
N LYS A 26 -13.47 4.67 4.05
CA LYS A 26 -14.34 3.49 3.91
C LYS A 26 -13.96 2.66 2.68
N GLU A 27 -13.81 3.29 1.52
CA GLU A 27 -13.38 2.61 0.30
C GLU A 27 -11.95 2.10 0.46
N ILE A 28 -11.03 2.90 1.02
CA ILE A 28 -9.64 2.47 1.27
C ILE A 28 -9.62 1.25 2.21
N LYS A 29 -10.41 1.25 3.28
CA LYS A 29 -10.58 0.13 4.21
C LYS A 29 -11.11 -1.12 3.49
N ALA A 30 -12.13 -0.96 2.64
CA ALA A 30 -12.71 -2.04 1.86
C ALA A 30 -11.72 -2.63 0.83
N ILE A 31 -10.95 -1.76 0.15
CA ILE A 31 -9.88 -2.16 -0.77
C ILE A 31 -8.81 -2.92 0.01
N ALA A 32 -8.26 -2.34 1.08
CA ALA A 32 -7.21 -2.93 1.89
C ALA A 32 -7.59 -4.33 2.37
N ARG A 33 -8.79 -4.48 2.94
CA ARG A 33 -9.29 -5.77 3.45
C ARG A 33 -9.39 -6.83 2.34
N GLN A 34 -9.95 -6.48 1.19
CA GLN A 34 -10.07 -7.41 0.06
C GLN A 34 -8.70 -7.77 -0.52
N MET A 35 -7.76 -6.81 -0.57
CA MET A 35 -6.39 -7.06 -0.98
C MET A 35 -5.66 -8.00 -0.02
N PHE A 36 -5.76 -7.79 1.30
CA PHE A 36 -5.14 -8.70 2.27
C PHE A 36 -5.75 -10.10 2.24
N THR A 37 -7.07 -10.20 2.06
CA THR A 37 -7.74 -11.49 1.86
C THR A 37 -7.18 -12.21 0.63
N ALA A 38 -7.05 -11.51 -0.50
CA ALA A 38 -6.47 -12.08 -1.72
C ALA A 38 -5.00 -12.48 -1.52
N LEU A 39 -4.22 -11.70 -0.78
CA LEU A 39 -2.82 -12.05 -0.48
C LEU A 39 -2.70 -13.27 0.43
N THR A 40 -3.56 -13.41 1.44
CA THR A 40 -3.64 -14.63 2.27
C THR A 40 -3.96 -15.86 1.42
N ASP A 41 -4.91 -15.75 0.48
CA ASP A 41 -5.23 -16.85 -0.42
C ASP A 41 -4.06 -17.22 -1.34
N LEU A 42 -3.31 -16.23 -1.83
CA LEU A 42 -2.13 -16.45 -2.67
C LEU A 42 -0.96 -17.08 -1.90
N GLU A 43 -0.71 -16.60 -0.68
CA GLU A 43 0.27 -17.16 0.25
C GLU A 43 -0.04 -18.64 0.54
N ASN A 44 -1.30 -18.98 0.80
CA ASN A 44 -1.75 -20.35 1.05
C ASN A 44 -1.48 -21.32 -0.12
N VAL A 45 -1.43 -20.81 -1.36
CA VAL A 45 -1.10 -21.60 -2.56
C VAL A 45 0.36 -21.43 -3.01
N GLY A 46 1.17 -20.68 -2.25
CA GLY A 46 2.59 -20.43 -2.52
C GLY A 46 2.85 -19.60 -3.77
N ILE A 47 1.99 -18.61 -4.03
CA ILE A 47 2.09 -17.67 -5.16
C ILE A 47 2.29 -16.24 -4.64
N VAL A 48 3.12 -15.46 -5.33
CA VAL A 48 3.31 -14.03 -5.08
C VAL A 48 3.06 -13.27 -6.38
N HIS A 49 2.27 -12.19 -6.31
CA HIS A 49 1.79 -11.48 -7.51
C HIS A 49 2.87 -10.63 -8.22
N MET A 50 3.84 -10.08 -7.48
CA MET A 50 4.99 -9.28 -7.96
C MET A 50 4.69 -7.97 -8.73
N ASN A 51 3.43 -7.72 -9.11
CA ASN A 51 3.03 -6.54 -9.90
C ASN A 51 1.76 -5.89 -9.33
N ILE A 52 1.69 -5.69 -8.03
CA ILE A 52 0.55 -4.99 -7.40
C ILE A 52 0.77 -3.48 -7.54
N LYS A 53 -0.24 -2.81 -8.07
CA LYS A 53 -0.34 -1.36 -8.28
C LYS A 53 -1.79 -0.99 -8.56
N ALA A 54 -2.10 0.31 -8.51
CA ALA A 54 -3.46 0.79 -8.70
C ALA A 54 -4.11 0.30 -10.01
N GLU A 55 -3.37 0.24 -11.12
CA GLU A 55 -3.91 -0.21 -12.42
C GLU A 55 -4.34 -1.69 -12.44
N ASN A 56 -3.82 -2.48 -11.50
CA ASN A 56 -4.09 -3.91 -11.41
C ASN A 56 -5.17 -4.24 -10.37
N ILE A 57 -5.70 -3.24 -9.66
CA ILE A 57 -6.84 -3.37 -8.75
C ILE A 57 -8.07 -2.77 -9.42
N ILE A 58 -9.04 -3.62 -9.77
CA ILE A 58 -10.24 -3.21 -10.49
C ILE A 58 -11.41 -3.14 -9.52
N ILE A 59 -12.13 -2.02 -9.51
CA ILE A 59 -13.43 -1.92 -8.83
C ILE A 59 -14.47 -2.65 -9.71
N GLN A 60 -15.00 -3.75 -9.19
CA GLN A 60 -16.03 -4.56 -9.85
C GLN A 60 -17.43 -4.04 -9.53
N ASP A 61 -17.66 -3.61 -8.30
CA ASP A 61 -18.91 -3.03 -7.82
C ASP A 61 -18.57 -1.88 -6.87
N GLU A 62 -19.07 -0.69 -7.20
CA GLU A 62 -18.88 0.53 -6.41
C GLU A 62 -19.97 0.70 -5.34
N PHE A 63 -21.03 -0.12 -5.40
CA PHE A 63 -22.12 -0.12 -4.44
C PHE A 63 -22.01 -1.28 -3.48
N GLU A 64 -22.65 -1.17 -2.32
CA GLU A 64 -22.62 -2.23 -1.31
C GLU A 64 -23.32 -3.52 -1.80
N PRO A 65 -22.65 -4.69 -1.79
CA PRO A 65 -21.28 -4.90 -1.27
C PRO A 65 -20.16 -4.41 -2.20
N PHE A 66 -19.32 -3.48 -1.72
CA PHE A 66 -18.19 -2.92 -2.48
C PHE A 66 -17.20 -4.03 -2.83
N LYS A 67 -16.86 -4.18 -4.12
CA LYS A 67 -16.03 -5.30 -4.60
C LYS A 67 -14.86 -4.84 -5.43
N VAL A 68 -13.68 -5.37 -5.11
CA VAL A 68 -12.47 -5.23 -5.93
C VAL A 68 -11.93 -6.57 -6.38
N LYS A 69 -11.15 -6.54 -7.46
CA LYS A 69 -10.48 -7.71 -8.01
C LYS A 69 -9.03 -7.38 -8.36
N LEU A 70 -8.12 -8.19 -7.83
CA LEU A 70 -6.72 -8.19 -8.25
C LEU A 70 -6.59 -8.86 -9.63
N THR A 71 -5.87 -8.20 -10.52
CA THR A 71 -5.54 -8.64 -11.87
C THR A 71 -4.05 -8.44 -12.16
N GLY A 72 -3.57 -8.85 -13.34
CA GLY A 72 -2.17 -8.62 -13.71
C GLY A 72 -1.17 -9.69 -13.27
N PHE A 73 -1.63 -10.95 -13.12
CA PHE A 73 -0.84 -12.13 -12.74
C PHE A 73 0.26 -12.55 -13.75
N GLY A 74 0.53 -11.77 -14.79
CA GLY A 74 1.54 -12.10 -15.79
C GLY A 74 2.96 -12.18 -15.22
N GLU A 75 3.23 -11.44 -14.15
CA GLU A 75 4.51 -11.44 -13.42
C GLU A 75 4.46 -12.28 -12.13
N ALA A 76 3.34 -12.95 -11.85
CA ALA A 76 3.19 -13.74 -10.64
C ALA A 76 4.09 -14.98 -10.66
N GLY A 77 4.62 -15.34 -9.50
CA GLY A 77 5.59 -16.41 -9.36
C GLY A 77 5.32 -17.32 -8.16
N LYS A 78 6.01 -18.46 -8.13
CA LYS A 78 6.00 -19.34 -6.94
C LYS A 78 6.97 -18.78 -5.91
N THR A 79 6.58 -18.75 -4.63
CA THR A 79 7.45 -18.30 -3.53
C THR A 79 8.81 -18.98 -3.59
N SER A 80 8.82 -20.31 -3.75
CA SER A 80 10.03 -21.14 -3.87
C SER A 80 11.00 -20.78 -5.02
N LYS A 81 10.58 -19.94 -5.97
CA LYS A 81 11.37 -19.54 -7.14
C LYS A 81 11.57 -18.03 -7.25
N LEU A 82 11.18 -17.24 -6.25
CA LEU A 82 11.24 -15.78 -6.32
C LEU A 82 12.65 -15.26 -6.59
N SER A 83 13.67 -15.83 -5.93
CA SER A 83 15.07 -15.45 -6.12
C SER A 83 15.61 -15.72 -7.54
N GLN A 84 14.88 -16.45 -8.37
CA GLN A 84 15.25 -16.79 -9.76
C GLN A 84 14.48 -15.96 -10.79
N MET A 85 13.53 -15.14 -10.34
CA MET A 85 12.70 -14.33 -11.23
C MET A 85 13.44 -13.06 -11.65
N ALA A 86 13.11 -12.57 -12.84
CA ALA A 86 13.56 -11.26 -13.27
C ALA A 86 12.95 -10.17 -12.36
N ILE A 87 13.68 -9.07 -12.18
CA ILE A 87 13.18 -7.90 -11.47
C ILE A 87 11.86 -7.45 -12.15
N PRO A 88 10.73 -7.42 -11.43
CA PRO A 88 9.46 -7.01 -12.00
C PRO A 88 9.52 -5.56 -12.48
N LYS A 89 8.81 -5.27 -13.57
CA LYS A 89 8.66 -3.90 -14.11
C LYS A 89 7.65 -3.07 -13.29
N ASN A 90 7.72 -3.15 -11.97
CA ASN A 90 6.81 -2.50 -11.03
C ASN A 90 7.47 -1.30 -10.33
N CYS A 91 8.15 -0.45 -11.13
CA CYS A 91 8.86 0.73 -10.63
C CYS A 91 7.92 1.64 -9.82
N GLY A 92 8.37 2.04 -8.62
CA GLY A 92 7.59 2.86 -7.69
C GLY A 92 6.65 2.08 -6.74
N TYR A 93 6.45 0.78 -6.96
CA TYR A 93 5.63 -0.08 -6.08
C TYR A 93 6.38 -1.33 -5.58
N GLY A 94 7.56 -1.63 -6.13
CA GLY A 94 8.41 -2.73 -5.71
C GLY A 94 9.06 -2.47 -4.34
N ALA A 95 9.20 -3.53 -3.55
CA ALA A 95 9.89 -3.51 -2.28
C ALA A 95 11.42 -3.35 -2.45
N PRO A 96 12.14 -2.72 -1.51
CA PRO A 96 13.58 -2.47 -1.62
C PRO A 96 14.41 -3.74 -1.91
N GLU A 97 14.08 -4.85 -1.24
CA GLU A 97 14.77 -6.13 -1.37
C GLU A 97 14.73 -6.74 -2.78
N ILE A 98 13.73 -6.37 -3.60
CA ILE A 98 13.65 -6.78 -5.01
C ILE A 98 14.85 -6.21 -5.78
N PHE A 99 15.21 -4.96 -5.51
CA PHE A 99 16.28 -4.25 -6.19
C PHE A 99 17.65 -4.59 -5.61
N LEU A 100 17.70 -4.81 -4.29
CA LEU A 100 18.91 -5.24 -3.58
C LEU A 100 19.25 -6.73 -3.82
N GLN A 101 18.37 -7.48 -4.50
CA GLN A 101 18.53 -8.91 -4.77
C GLN A 101 18.74 -9.73 -3.48
N CYS A 102 18.10 -9.29 -2.39
CA CYS A 102 18.07 -10.04 -1.14
C CYS A 102 17.10 -11.23 -1.25
N GLN A 103 16.99 -12.01 -0.18
CA GLN A 103 15.99 -13.06 -0.10
C GLN A 103 14.59 -12.44 -0.18
N LEU A 104 13.78 -12.96 -1.10
CA LEU A 104 12.41 -12.51 -1.34
C LEU A 104 11.42 -13.50 -0.72
N ASP A 105 10.35 -12.97 -0.17
CA ASP A 105 9.22 -13.70 0.39
C ASP A 105 7.87 -13.07 -0.05
N GLU A 106 6.77 -13.52 0.53
CA GLU A 106 5.44 -12.97 0.28
C GLU A 106 5.29 -11.50 0.73
N LYS A 107 6.13 -10.99 1.63
CA LYS A 107 6.04 -9.62 2.19
C LYS A 107 6.37 -8.54 1.17
N VAL A 108 6.99 -8.88 0.03
CA VAL A 108 7.11 -7.96 -1.12
C VAL A 108 5.73 -7.50 -1.62
N ALA A 109 4.71 -8.36 -1.53
CA ALA A 109 3.35 -8.03 -1.94
C ALA A 109 2.67 -7.07 -0.96
N ILE A 110 2.97 -7.20 0.34
CA ILE A 110 2.47 -6.28 1.38
C ILE A 110 3.00 -4.86 1.14
N TRP A 111 4.29 -4.72 0.86
CA TRP A 111 4.88 -3.44 0.48
C TRP A 111 4.15 -2.81 -0.72
N SER A 112 3.95 -3.59 -1.80
CA SER A 112 3.27 -3.09 -3.00
C SER A 112 1.83 -2.67 -2.75
N VAL A 113 1.08 -3.38 -1.88
CA VAL A 113 -0.25 -2.92 -1.44
C VAL A 113 -0.14 -1.62 -0.67
N GLY A 114 0.85 -1.47 0.22
CA GLY A 114 1.05 -0.26 1.02
C GLY A 114 1.31 0.97 0.15
N MET A 115 2.22 0.83 -0.82
CA MET A 115 2.47 1.84 -1.85
C MET A 115 1.21 2.19 -2.65
N THR A 116 0.38 1.20 -2.96
CA THR A 116 -0.87 1.41 -3.69
C THR A 116 -1.91 2.15 -2.84
N LEU A 117 -2.10 1.75 -1.58
CA LEU A 117 -3.03 2.43 -0.67
C LEU A 117 -2.60 3.87 -0.38
N ALA A 118 -1.29 4.10 -0.20
CA ALA A 118 -0.73 5.44 -0.07
C ALA A 118 -1.02 6.28 -1.32
N PHE A 119 -0.78 5.75 -2.53
CA PHE A 119 -1.13 6.43 -3.78
C PHE A 119 -2.62 6.81 -3.87
N ILE A 120 -3.51 5.91 -3.46
CA ILE A 120 -4.96 6.16 -3.47
C ILE A 120 -5.33 7.26 -2.49
N PHE A 121 -4.72 7.27 -1.30
CA PHE A 121 -4.97 8.28 -0.28
C PHE A 121 -4.44 9.67 -0.68
N LEU A 122 -3.23 9.71 -1.26
CA LEU A 122 -2.54 10.96 -1.64
C LEU A 122 -3.02 11.54 -2.97
N GLY A 123 -3.54 10.71 -3.87
CA GLY A 123 -3.78 11.06 -5.26
C GLY A 123 -2.49 11.21 -6.10
N HIS A 124 -1.32 11.05 -5.50
CA HIS A 124 -0.02 11.04 -6.17
C HIS A 124 0.92 9.99 -5.56
N PRO A 125 2.00 9.60 -6.25
CA PRO A 125 2.95 8.62 -5.72
C PRO A 125 3.61 9.11 -4.44
N LEU A 126 3.75 8.21 -3.46
CA LEU A 126 4.47 8.47 -2.21
C LEU A 126 5.97 8.65 -2.45
N TYR A 127 6.55 7.83 -3.34
CA TYR A 127 7.93 7.96 -3.80
C TYR A 127 7.97 8.34 -5.28
N PRO A 128 9.03 9.03 -5.75
CA PRO A 128 9.21 9.33 -7.17
C PRO A 128 9.11 8.06 -8.04
N THR A 129 8.20 8.05 -9.01
CA THR A 129 7.91 6.90 -9.90
C THR A 129 8.98 6.66 -10.96
N CYS A 130 9.97 7.56 -11.06
CA CYS A 130 10.92 7.63 -12.15
C CYS A 130 12.31 7.16 -11.71
N CYS A 131 12.53 5.86 -11.51
CA CYS A 131 13.87 5.22 -11.41
C CYS A 131 14.90 5.80 -10.40
N ASP A 132 14.62 6.90 -9.71
CA ASP A 132 15.60 7.61 -8.89
C ASP A 132 15.75 6.89 -7.55
N TYR A 133 14.71 6.25 -7.03
CA TYR A 133 14.80 5.31 -5.91
C TYR A 133 15.74 4.14 -6.21
N GLU A 134 15.62 3.53 -7.40
CA GLU A 134 16.56 2.51 -7.87
C GLU A 134 17.98 3.09 -8.00
N LYS A 135 18.14 4.34 -8.47
CA LYS A 135 19.44 5.03 -8.47
C LYS A 135 19.96 5.34 -7.07
N TYR A 136 19.11 5.66 -6.09
CA TYR A 136 19.54 5.89 -4.71
C TYR A 136 20.04 4.59 -4.06
N LEU A 137 19.44 3.46 -4.43
CA LEU A 137 19.93 2.12 -4.06
C LEU A 137 21.20 1.72 -4.84
N ASP A 138 21.27 2.00 -6.14
CA ASP A 138 22.36 1.60 -7.05
C ASP A 138 23.61 2.50 -6.96
N GLN A 139 23.45 3.79 -6.63
CA GLN A 139 24.56 4.75 -6.56
C GLN A 139 25.32 4.73 -5.25
N GLY A 140 24.80 4.10 -4.19
CA GLY A 140 25.45 3.96 -2.88
C GLY A 140 26.42 5.10 -2.58
N GLN A 141 25.96 6.35 -2.52
CA GLN A 141 26.83 7.48 -2.15
C GLN A 141 27.19 7.35 -0.66
N CYS A 142 28.21 6.52 -0.43
CA CYS A 142 29.11 6.38 0.70
C CYS A 142 28.51 6.52 2.11
N THR A 143 27.86 5.48 2.62
CA THR A 143 28.10 5.10 4.02
C THR A 143 28.22 3.59 4.12
N ASP A 144 29.11 3.10 4.99
CA ASP A 144 29.25 1.68 5.32
C ASP A 144 28.02 1.10 6.09
N HIS A 145 26.87 1.79 6.11
CA HIS A 145 25.88 1.67 7.21
C HIS A 145 24.44 1.33 6.80
N PHE A 146 24.04 1.39 5.52
CA PHE A 146 22.61 1.23 5.17
C PHE A 146 22.14 -0.23 5.08
N PHE A 147 23.01 -1.14 4.64
CA PHE A 147 22.66 -2.56 4.49
C PHE A 147 23.92 -3.40 4.69
N THR A 148 24.24 -3.74 5.94
CA THR A 148 25.21 -4.83 6.21
C THR A 148 24.44 -6.08 6.64
N PRO A 149 24.92 -7.28 6.30
CA PRO A 149 24.33 -8.54 6.78
C PRO A 149 24.26 -8.65 8.32
N ASP A 150 25.02 -7.81 9.02
CA ASP A 150 25.21 -7.80 10.47
C ASP A 150 24.48 -6.64 11.17
N SER A 151 23.69 -5.80 10.47
CA SER A 151 23.01 -4.62 11.06
C SER A 151 21.59 -4.39 10.54
N ASP A 152 20.74 -3.85 11.42
CA ASP A 152 19.33 -3.53 11.17
C ASP A 152 19.11 -2.76 9.85
N TRP A 153 18.09 -3.18 9.09
CA TRP A 153 17.71 -2.59 7.81
C TRP A 153 17.36 -1.11 7.99
N SER A 154 18.14 -0.20 7.43
CA SER A 154 17.76 1.22 7.40
C SER A 154 18.02 1.84 6.03
N LEU A 155 16.96 2.44 5.50
CA LEU A 155 16.96 3.36 4.37
C LEU A 155 16.23 4.59 4.88
N GLN A 156 16.93 5.41 5.64
CA GLN A 156 16.33 6.62 6.17
C GLN A 156 17.24 7.79 5.83
N THR A 157 16.87 8.53 4.80
CA THR A 157 16.97 9.98 5.00
C THR A 157 15.81 10.36 5.93
N PRO A 158 16.02 11.23 6.93
CA PRO A 158 14.95 11.76 7.76
C PRO A 158 13.79 12.37 6.94
N GLU A 159 14.05 12.77 5.69
CA GLU A 159 13.11 13.37 4.75
C GLU A 159 12.05 12.38 4.20
N ASP A 160 12.39 11.10 4.05
CA ASP A 160 11.46 10.07 3.55
C ASP A 160 10.41 9.66 4.61
N LEU A 161 10.84 9.48 5.85
CA LEU A 161 9.94 9.33 7.01
C LEU A 161 9.15 10.61 7.27
N ASN A 162 9.77 11.76 7.00
CA ASN A 162 9.09 13.04 7.08
C ASN A 162 7.99 13.17 6.02
N SER A 163 7.98 12.40 4.92
CA SER A 163 6.88 12.45 3.94
C SER A 163 5.61 11.78 4.46
N LEU A 164 5.70 10.58 5.05
CA LEU A 164 4.57 9.96 5.75
C LEU A 164 4.16 10.76 7.00
N ARG A 165 5.12 11.30 7.75
CA ARG A 165 4.84 12.16 8.90
C ARG A 165 4.36 13.55 8.51
N CYS A 166 4.69 14.06 7.33
CA CYS A 166 4.10 15.27 6.75
C CYS A 166 2.62 15.06 6.49
N LEU A 167 2.17 13.83 6.20
CA LEU A 167 0.72 13.53 6.19
C LEU A 167 0.08 13.76 7.54
N LEU A 168 0.77 13.38 8.63
CA LEU A 168 0.30 13.72 9.97
C LEU A 168 0.24 15.23 10.17
N PHE A 169 1.23 15.99 9.71
CA PHE A 169 1.25 17.47 9.83
C PHE A 169 0.21 18.20 8.97
N GLU A 170 -0.04 17.74 7.74
CA GLU A 170 -1.10 18.28 6.87
C GLU A 170 -2.49 18.00 7.45
N VAL A 171 -2.67 16.83 8.08
CA VAL A 171 -3.92 16.46 8.77
C VAL A 171 -4.05 17.18 10.14
N ASP A 172 -2.96 17.36 10.91
CA ASP A 172 -2.93 18.07 12.19
C ASP A 172 -3.25 19.57 12.05
N ALA A 173 -2.81 20.19 10.95
CA ALA A 173 -3.12 21.59 10.66
C ALA A 173 -4.63 21.85 10.48
N GLU A 174 -5.42 20.80 10.29
CA GLU A 174 -6.87 20.81 10.11
C GLU A 174 -7.62 19.93 11.13
N GLU A 175 -7.14 19.84 12.38
CA GLU A 175 -7.76 19.09 13.52
C GLU A 175 -9.28 19.35 13.73
N ASN A 176 -9.82 20.43 13.14
CA ASN A 176 -11.21 20.85 13.23
C ASN A 176 -12.10 20.46 12.03
N TYR A 177 -11.58 19.79 10.99
CA TYR A 177 -12.31 19.53 9.74
C TYR A 177 -12.61 18.05 9.44
N TYR A 178 -11.93 17.10 10.08
CA TYR A 178 -12.14 15.67 9.83
C TYR A 178 -12.84 14.97 11.00
N ASP A 179 -14.09 14.53 10.77
CA ASP A 179 -14.81 13.64 11.71
C ASP A 179 -14.10 12.28 11.88
N ASP A 180 -13.22 11.91 10.94
CA ASP A 180 -12.56 10.60 10.84
C ASP A 180 -11.06 10.61 11.23
N PHE A 181 -10.59 11.60 12.01
CA PHE A 181 -9.17 11.74 12.36
C PHE A 181 -8.54 10.45 12.93
N GLU A 182 -9.24 9.75 13.83
CA GLU A 182 -8.77 8.47 14.39
C GLU A 182 -8.67 7.34 13.36
N GLU A 183 -9.49 7.35 12.31
CA GLU A 183 -9.36 6.42 11.18
C GLU A 183 -8.14 6.74 10.33
N VAL A 184 -7.84 8.03 10.12
CA VAL A 184 -6.65 8.46 9.38
C VAL A 184 -5.37 8.08 10.14
N ILE A 185 -5.32 8.30 11.46
CA ILE A 185 -4.19 7.86 12.29
C ILE A 185 -4.03 6.33 12.22
N ALA A 186 -5.13 5.59 12.31
CA ALA A 186 -5.11 4.13 12.17
C ALA A 186 -4.60 3.68 10.79
N PHE A 187 -4.95 4.42 9.74
CA PHE A 187 -4.50 4.15 8.38
C PHE A 187 -3.00 4.42 8.20
N ILE A 188 -2.50 5.53 8.76
CA ILE A 188 -1.07 5.86 8.71
C ILE A 188 -0.26 4.78 9.46
N ASP A 189 -0.71 4.36 10.64
CA ASP A 189 -0.11 3.25 11.41
C ASP A 189 -0.10 1.93 10.61
N LEU A 190 -1.17 1.67 9.83
CA LEU A 190 -1.18 0.53 8.90
C LEU A 190 -0.10 0.68 7.83
N LEU A 191 -0.03 1.84 7.16
CA LEU A 191 0.94 2.11 6.10
C LEU A 191 2.37 1.93 6.59
N GLU A 192 2.74 2.52 7.73
CA GLU A 192 4.08 2.41 8.33
C GLU A 192 4.51 0.95 8.51
N LYS A 193 3.60 0.09 8.97
CA LYS A 193 3.86 -1.35 9.15
C LYS A 193 3.85 -2.16 7.86
N MET A 194 3.28 -1.63 6.77
CA MET A 194 3.31 -2.29 5.47
C MET A 194 4.56 -1.93 4.66
N ILE A 195 5.02 -0.68 4.79
CA ILE A 195 6.19 -0.16 4.08
C ILE A 195 7.43 -0.08 4.99
N ALA A 196 7.48 -0.91 6.03
CA ALA A 196 8.68 -1.12 6.82
C ALA A 196 9.79 -1.68 5.91
N LEU A 197 11.01 -1.16 6.03
CA LEU A 197 12.09 -1.49 5.10
C LEU A 197 12.56 -2.93 5.27
N ASN A 198 12.75 -3.34 6.52
CA ASN A 198 12.97 -4.74 6.87
C ASN A 198 11.71 -5.56 6.56
N PRO A 199 11.78 -6.61 5.71
CA PRO A 199 10.65 -7.50 5.48
C PRO A 199 10.12 -8.16 6.76
N GLU A 200 11.00 -8.43 7.74
CA GLU A 200 10.63 -9.07 9.02
C GLU A 200 9.77 -8.16 9.90
N ASP A 201 9.93 -6.83 9.79
CA ASP A 201 9.14 -5.85 10.53
C ASP A 201 7.79 -5.55 9.86
N ARG A 202 7.57 -6.06 8.63
CA ARG A 202 6.29 -5.87 7.92
C ARG A 202 5.21 -6.78 8.44
N LEU A 203 3.98 -6.31 8.38
CA LEU A 203 2.80 -7.17 8.56
C LEU A 203 2.78 -8.30 7.52
N SER A 204 2.40 -9.50 7.95
CA SER A 204 1.85 -10.52 7.05
C SER A 204 0.44 -10.14 6.58
N PRO A 205 -0.07 -10.74 5.49
CA PRO A 205 -1.47 -10.55 5.08
C PRO A 205 -2.47 -10.83 6.20
N ALA A 206 -2.24 -11.90 6.97
CA ALA A 206 -3.11 -12.28 8.08
C ALA A 206 -3.05 -11.28 9.25
N GLU A 207 -1.87 -10.75 9.58
CA GLU A 207 -1.74 -9.70 10.60
C GLU A 207 -2.38 -8.39 10.14
N ALA A 208 -2.25 -8.03 8.86
CA ALA A 208 -2.86 -6.84 8.28
C ALA A 208 -4.39 -6.89 8.31
N LEU A 209 -5.01 -8.06 8.10
CA LEU A 209 -6.46 -8.26 8.28
C LEU A 209 -6.94 -7.98 9.71
N ASN A 210 -6.06 -8.15 10.71
CA ASN A 210 -6.36 -7.90 12.10
C ASN A 210 -5.93 -6.50 12.58
N HIS A 211 -5.43 -5.64 11.68
CA HIS A 211 -5.02 -4.29 12.01
C HIS A 211 -6.21 -3.40 12.41
N ARG A 212 -6.02 -2.47 13.36
CA ARG A 212 -7.09 -1.60 13.88
C ARG A 212 -7.87 -0.87 12.77
N PHE A 213 -7.19 -0.41 11.72
CA PHE A 213 -7.86 0.25 10.59
C PHE A 213 -8.77 -0.68 9.78
N VAL A 214 -8.40 -1.96 9.65
CA VAL A 214 -9.01 -2.91 8.69
C VAL A 214 -10.16 -3.68 9.30
N ARG A 215 -10.12 -3.92 10.61
CA ARG A 215 -11.14 -4.71 11.31
C ARG A 215 -12.52 -4.05 11.21
N GLU A 216 -13.55 -4.88 11.05
CA GLU A 216 -14.94 -4.43 10.92
C GLU A 216 -15.47 -3.71 12.18
N ASP A 217 -14.89 -3.99 13.35
CA ASP A 217 -15.32 -3.42 14.64
C ASP A 217 -14.69 -2.07 14.97
N PHE A 218 -13.85 -1.51 14.08
CA PHE A 218 -13.27 -0.20 14.31
C PHE A 218 -14.29 0.90 14.07
N SER A 219 -14.80 1.49 15.15
CA SER A 219 -15.54 2.75 15.14
C SER A 219 -14.69 3.85 15.78
N PRO A 220 -14.45 4.99 15.13
CA PRO A 220 -13.86 6.15 15.81
C PRO A 220 -14.76 6.54 16.99
N THR A 221 -14.17 6.77 18.17
CA THR A 221 -14.92 7.24 19.34
C THR A 221 -15.56 8.58 19.01
N THR A 222 -16.88 8.59 18.84
CA THR A 222 -17.66 9.83 18.70
C THR A 222 -17.33 10.75 19.87
N LYS A 223 -16.85 11.97 19.59
CA LYS A 223 -16.68 13.01 20.60
C LYS A 223 -18.00 13.13 21.36
N GLU A 224 -18.02 12.78 22.65
CA GLU A 224 -19.18 12.98 23.51
C GLU A 224 -19.59 14.45 23.40
N GLU A 225 -20.82 14.71 22.98
CA GLU A 225 -21.41 16.04 23.04
C GLU A 225 -21.36 16.51 24.50
N ASN A 226 -20.52 17.50 24.79
CA ASN A 226 -20.50 18.14 26.10
C ASN A 226 -21.92 18.66 26.41
N PRO A 227 -22.55 18.23 27.52
CA PRO A 227 -23.87 18.72 27.87
C PRO A 227 -23.80 20.22 28.17
N THR A 228 -24.67 20.97 27.47
CA THR A 228 -24.97 22.41 27.65
C THR A 228 -25.36 22.79 29.07
#